data_AF-A0A5M8QGM5-F1
#
_entry.id   AF-A0A5M8QGM5-F1
#
_cell.length_a   1.000
_cell.length_b   1.000
_cell.length_c   1.000
_cell.angle_alpha   90.00
_cell.angle_beta   90.00
_cell.angle_gamma   90.00
#
_symmetry.space_group_name_H-M   'P 1'
#
loop_
_entity.id
_entity.type
_entity.pdbx_description
1 polymer ?
#
loop_
_entity_poly.entity_id
_entity_poly.type
_entity_poly.pdbx_seq_one_letter_code
_entity_poly.pdbx_strand_id
1 'polypeptide(L)'
;MLRSVTIFILVLAAEVCVANQIFIPMDKSQTNHLKAYGLAYVLLKGETDVDWLLNYRGGSFMIQYTKSVENECKLRAISYEILSEAASQQIISQISNPDVNMDVVKLHKAAKIAVYSPIKISPAEFENTDAVLLVLKYAEIPFDVIYDEEILKGDLPKYDWLHLHHEDFTGQFGKNLRRTTQADIKAQEAIASRFGFTKVSQMKLAVAKSIKEFCAGGGFLFAMCSGAETFDIALAAEGVDIVDNMDGDGIDPDAQSKLDFEKTFAFQNFKLQLDEYDGMNFSDINSSSGRYRNWGESDAYFSLFDFSAKWDVIPAMLVQNHENLIREFMGQTTAFTKSIIKPGVLVMGTSSSSDRYIYGELGRGQWTFYGGHDPEGRGGSHRMPTDLNLYPNSPGYRLILNNILFPSARKKKRKT
;
A
#
# COMPACT_ATOMS: atom_id res chain seq x y z
N MET A 1 -22.49 -30.44 -54.95
CA MET A 1 -21.46 -30.99 -54.04
C MET A 1 -20.27 -30.05 -53.85
N LEU A 2 -19.55 -29.65 -54.91
CA LEU A 2 -18.37 -28.76 -54.78
C LEU A 2 -18.67 -27.43 -54.05
N ARG A 3 -19.75 -26.72 -54.39
CA ARG A 3 -20.14 -25.46 -53.72
C ARG A 3 -20.41 -25.60 -52.22
N SER A 4 -21.00 -26.73 -51.80
CA SER A 4 -21.29 -27.01 -50.39
C SER A 4 -20.03 -27.32 -49.59
N VAL A 5 -19.04 -27.98 -50.22
CA VAL A 5 -17.73 -28.25 -49.61
C VAL A 5 -16.90 -26.97 -49.48
N THR A 6 -16.95 -26.06 -50.45
CA THR A 6 -16.24 -24.76 -50.38
C THR A 6 -16.78 -23.87 -49.26
N ILE A 7 -18.11 -23.83 -49.08
CA ILE A 7 -18.74 -23.06 -47.98
C ILE A 7 -18.38 -23.67 -46.62
N PHE A 8 -18.35 -25.01 -46.50
CA PHE A 8 -17.97 -25.69 -45.27
C PHE A 8 -16.50 -25.44 -44.89
N ILE A 9 -15.58 -25.40 -45.88
CA ILE A 9 -14.16 -25.05 -45.67
C ILE A 9 -14.00 -23.56 -45.30
N LEU A 10 -14.78 -22.65 -45.88
CA LEU A 10 -14.76 -21.23 -45.53
C LEU A 10 -15.30 -20.95 -44.12
N VAL A 11 -16.27 -21.73 -43.64
CA VAL A 11 -16.81 -21.64 -42.27
C VAL A 11 -15.80 -22.22 -41.26
N LEU A 12 -15.10 -23.31 -41.60
CA LEU A 12 -14.02 -23.86 -40.77
C LEU A 12 -12.77 -22.97 -40.72
N ALA A 13 -12.52 -22.14 -41.73
CA ALA A 13 -11.44 -21.16 -41.75
C ALA A 13 -11.78 -19.85 -41.00
N ALA A 14 -13.05 -19.63 -40.64
CA ALA A 14 -13.51 -18.42 -39.96
C ALA A 14 -13.27 -18.44 -38.43
N GLU A 15 -12.74 -19.53 -37.86
CA GLU A 15 -12.57 -19.69 -36.42
C GLU A 15 -11.21 -19.26 -35.85
N VAL A 16 -10.32 -18.68 -36.67
CA VAL A 16 -9.08 -18.07 -36.16
C VAL A 16 -9.20 -16.55 -36.22
N CYS A 17 -10.11 -16.00 -35.42
CA CYS A 17 -10.11 -14.57 -35.16
C CYS A 17 -8.89 -14.27 -34.28
N VAL A 18 -7.77 -13.92 -34.93
CA VAL A 18 -6.50 -13.59 -34.28
C VAL A 18 -6.68 -12.28 -33.52
N ALA A 19 -6.54 -12.32 -32.21
CA ALA A 19 -6.83 -11.19 -31.36
C ALA A 19 -5.51 -10.52 -30.93
N ASN A 20 -5.22 -9.34 -31.47
CA ASN A 20 -4.04 -8.55 -31.08
C ASN A 20 -4.04 -8.26 -29.56
N GLN A 21 -2.88 -7.99 -29.00
CA GLN A 21 -2.73 -7.57 -27.60
C GLN A 21 -2.36 -6.09 -27.54
N ILE A 22 -2.81 -5.40 -26.50
CA ILE A 22 -2.25 -4.13 -26.06
C ILE A 22 -1.20 -4.43 -25.01
N PHE A 23 0.03 -4.01 -25.27
CA PHE A 23 1.14 -4.09 -24.34
C PHE A 23 1.42 -2.70 -23.77
N ILE A 24 1.43 -2.60 -22.44
CA ILE A 24 1.72 -1.36 -21.72
C ILE A 24 3.10 -1.52 -21.07
N PRO A 25 4.18 -0.94 -21.65
CA PRO A 25 5.49 -0.95 -21.01
C PRO A 25 5.43 -0.22 -19.68
N MET A 26 6.07 -0.78 -18.65
CA MET A 26 6.18 -0.17 -17.33
C MET A 26 7.62 0.15 -16.95
N ASP A 27 8.52 0.21 -17.94
CA ASP A 27 9.88 0.70 -17.82
C ASP A 27 9.92 2.22 -18.03
N LYS A 28 11.12 2.78 -18.27
CA LYS A 28 11.32 4.22 -18.46
C LYS A 28 10.65 4.80 -19.71
N SER A 29 10.17 3.97 -20.65
CA SER A 29 9.49 4.47 -21.85
C SER A 29 8.04 4.86 -21.60
N GLN A 30 7.48 4.55 -20.43
CA GLN A 30 6.10 4.88 -20.09
C GLN A 30 5.95 6.39 -19.83
N THR A 31 4.90 6.98 -20.38
CA THR A 31 4.56 8.39 -20.19
C THR A 31 3.76 8.65 -18.92
N ASN A 32 3.00 7.65 -18.44
CA ASN A 32 2.26 7.77 -17.17
C ASN A 32 2.06 6.40 -16.48
N HIS A 33 2.98 6.02 -15.60
CA HIS A 33 2.88 4.76 -14.84
C HIS A 33 1.67 4.77 -13.93
N LEU A 34 1.42 5.86 -13.19
CA LEU A 34 0.38 5.87 -12.15
C LEU A 34 -1.02 5.71 -12.76
N LYS A 35 -1.29 6.35 -13.91
CA LYS A 35 -2.54 6.13 -14.67
C LYS A 35 -2.63 4.72 -15.26
N ALA A 36 -1.52 4.05 -15.58
CA ALA A 36 -1.53 2.68 -16.09
C ALA A 36 -2.07 1.67 -15.06
N TYR A 37 -1.72 1.82 -13.77
CA TYR A 37 -2.36 1.03 -12.70
C TYR A 37 -3.86 1.33 -12.58
N GLY A 38 -4.25 2.60 -12.74
CA GLY A 38 -5.65 3.02 -12.80
C GLY A 38 -6.43 2.33 -13.91
N LEU A 39 -5.86 2.30 -15.13
CA LEU A 39 -6.42 1.56 -16.26
C LEU A 39 -6.55 0.07 -15.94
N ALA A 40 -5.49 -0.57 -15.43
CA ALA A 40 -5.55 -1.99 -15.04
C ALA A 40 -6.68 -2.25 -14.03
N TYR A 41 -6.82 -1.41 -13.01
CA TYR A 41 -7.90 -1.53 -12.03
C TYR A 41 -9.30 -1.38 -12.66
N VAL A 42 -9.51 -0.38 -13.52
CA VAL A 42 -10.80 -0.14 -14.20
C VAL A 42 -11.17 -1.33 -15.08
N LEU A 43 -10.21 -1.93 -15.79
CA LEU A 43 -10.43 -3.13 -16.58
C LEU A 43 -10.86 -4.32 -15.72
N LEU A 44 -10.16 -4.55 -14.60
CA LEU A 44 -10.51 -5.60 -13.64
C LEU A 44 -11.88 -5.38 -13.00
N LYS A 45 -12.28 -4.12 -12.79
CA LYS A 45 -13.63 -3.78 -12.32
C LYS A 45 -14.70 -4.07 -13.37
N GLY A 46 -14.36 -3.93 -14.65
CA GLY A 46 -15.18 -4.32 -15.80
C GLY A 46 -15.01 -5.79 -16.23
N GLU A 47 -14.51 -6.66 -15.34
CA GLU A 47 -14.31 -8.09 -15.58
C GLU A 47 -13.40 -8.43 -16.78
N THR A 48 -12.52 -7.50 -17.14
CA THR A 48 -11.49 -7.70 -18.16
C THR A 48 -10.20 -8.12 -17.47
N ASP A 49 -9.75 -9.34 -17.76
CA ASP A 49 -8.48 -9.86 -17.25
C ASP A 49 -7.29 -9.03 -17.74
N VAL A 50 -6.28 -8.90 -16.87
CA VAL A 50 -5.00 -8.23 -17.18
C VAL A 50 -3.86 -9.17 -16.83
N ASP A 51 -2.95 -9.42 -17.78
CA ASP A 51 -1.72 -10.17 -17.50
C ASP A 51 -0.65 -9.19 -17.00
N TRP A 52 -0.18 -9.38 -15.77
CA TRP A 52 0.93 -8.65 -15.20
C TRP A 52 2.22 -9.43 -15.42
N LEU A 53 3.13 -8.84 -16.21
CA LEU A 53 4.39 -9.44 -16.63
C LEU A 53 5.50 -9.04 -15.65
N LEU A 54 5.64 -9.81 -14.57
CA LEU A 54 6.55 -9.50 -13.47
C LEU A 54 8.01 -9.55 -13.94
N ASN A 55 8.78 -8.55 -13.50
CA ASN A 55 10.20 -8.34 -13.83
C ASN A 55 10.48 -8.18 -15.33
N TYR A 56 9.45 -8.12 -16.19
CA TYR A 56 9.58 -7.84 -17.60
C TYR A 56 9.26 -6.36 -17.85
N ARG A 57 10.24 -5.61 -18.36
CA ARG A 57 10.12 -4.17 -18.66
C ARG A 57 9.42 -3.39 -17.53
N GLY A 58 9.91 -3.56 -16.30
CA GLY A 58 9.42 -2.83 -15.11
C GLY A 58 8.05 -3.29 -14.59
N GLY A 59 7.59 -4.49 -14.95
CA GLY A 59 6.30 -5.02 -14.52
C GLY A 59 5.17 -4.64 -15.47
N SER A 60 5.37 -4.86 -16.77
CA SER A 60 4.42 -4.46 -17.83
C SER A 60 3.06 -5.13 -17.72
N PHE A 61 2.04 -4.50 -18.33
CA PHE A 61 0.72 -5.11 -18.48
C PHE A 61 0.49 -5.57 -19.92
N MET A 62 -0.19 -6.69 -20.08
CA MET A 62 -0.70 -7.15 -21.37
C MET A 62 -2.20 -7.42 -21.27
N ILE A 63 -2.94 -6.89 -22.25
CA ILE A 63 -4.40 -6.82 -22.23
C ILE A 63 -4.90 -7.16 -23.63
N GLN A 64 -6.02 -7.88 -23.71
CA GLN A 64 -6.69 -8.14 -24.97
C GLN A 64 -7.02 -6.82 -25.70
N TYR A 65 -6.62 -6.68 -26.96
CA TYR A 65 -6.92 -5.47 -27.72
C TYR A 65 -8.43 -5.29 -27.88
N THR A 66 -8.90 -4.10 -27.50
CA THR A 66 -10.18 -3.56 -27.92
C THR A 66 -10.00 -2.08 -28.23
N LYS A 67 -10.86 -1.53 -29.10
CA LYS A 67 -10.79 -0.10 -29.42
C LYS A 67 -11.03 0.78 -28.18
N SER A 68 -11.84 0.29 -27.24
CA SER A 68 -12.11 0.99 -25.98
C SER A 68 -10.86 1.12 -25.12
N VAL A 69 -10.08 0.04 -24.96
CA VAL A 69 -8.83 0.06 -24.19
C VAL A 69 -7.79 0.97 -24.85
N GLU A 70 -7.65 0.90 -26.18
CA GLU A 70 -6.74 1.79 -26.92
C GLU A 70 -7.09 3.28 -26.70
N ASN A 71 -8.38 3.62 -26.70
CA ASN A 71 -8.85 4.98 -26.45
C ASN A 71 -8.57 5.41 -25.01
N GLU A 72 -8.80 4.55 -24.01
CA GLU A 72 -8.46 4.83 -22.62
C GLU A 72 -6.96 5.10 -22.43
N CYS A 73 -6.09 4.31 -23.07
CA CYS A 73 -4.65 4.58 -23.04
C CYS A 73 -4.32 5.99 -23.56
N LYS A 74 -4.91 6.40 -24.70
CA LYS A 74 -4.72 7.75 -25.25
C LYS A 74 -5.22 8.84 -24.32
N LEU A 75 -6.44 8.70 -23.80
CA LEU A 75 -7.07 9.68 -22.91
C LEU A 75 -6.27 9.89 -21.62
N ARG A 76 -5.69 8.81 -21.09
CA ARG A 76 -4.89 8.81 -19.86
C ARG A 76 -3.40 9.11 -20.10
N ALA A 77 -3.01 9.41 -21.33
CA ALA A 77 -1.62 9.61 -21.75
C ALA A 77 -0.69 8.45 -21.34
N ILE A 78 -1.18 7.21 -21.47
CA ILE A 78 -0.43 5.97 -21.24
C ILE A 78 0.17 5.54 -22.58
N SER A 79 1.49 5.30 -22.59
CA SER A 79 2.19 4.69 -23.72
C SER A 79 1.84 3.22 -23.83
N TYR A 80 1.55 2.76 -25.04
CA TYR A 80 1.20 1.37 -25.33
C TYR A 80 1.65 0.97 -26.73
N GLU A 81 1.72 -0.34 -26.96
CA GLU A 81 2.03 -0.96 -28.24
C GLU A 81 0.90 -1.93 -28.60
N ILE A 82 0.51 -1.99 -29.88
CA ILE A 82 -0.40 -3.02 -30.38
C ILE A 82 0.46 -4.15 -30.93
N LEU A 83 0.42 -5.30 -30.27
CA LEU A 83 1.17 -6.49 -30.64
C LEU A 83 0.28 -7.45 -31.42
N SER A 84 0.86 -8.04 -32.46
CA SER A 84 0.26 -9.24 -33.07
C SER A 84 0.35 -10.40 -32.09
N GLU A 85 -0.47 -11.44 -32.32
CA GLU A 85 -0.42 -12.65 -31.50
C GLU A 85 0.95 -13.34 -31.55
N ALA A 86 1.64 -13.31 -32.69
CA ALA A 86 2.99 -13.86 -32.79
C ALA A 86 3.98 -13.12 -31.87
N ALA A 87 3.88 -11.79 -31.80
CA ALA A 87 4.74 -10.97 -30.95
C ALA A 87 4.40 -11.15 -29.46
N SER A 88 3.11 -11.23 -29.09
CA SER A 88 2.70 -11.49 -27.70
C SER A 88 3.20 -12.87 -27.24
N GLN A 89 3.03 -13.92 -28.05
CA GLN A 89 3.50 -15.27 -27.72
C GLN A 89 5.02 -15.34 -27.61
N GLN A 90 5.76 -14.56 -28.40
CA GLN A 90 7.22 -14.47 -28.26
C GLN A 90 7.62 -13.88 -26.89
N ILE A 91 6.93 -12.83 -26.43
CA ILE A 91 7.15 -12.25 -25.09
C ILE A 91 6.79 -13.27 -24.00
N ILE A 92 5.65 -13.95 -24.12
CA ILE A 92 5.23 -14.97 -23.15
C ILE A 92 6.23 -16.13 -23.08
N SER A 93 6.74 -16.57 -24.23
CA SER A 93 7.76 -17.63 -24.30
C SER A 93 9.07 -17.20 -23.63
N GLN A 94 9.50 -15.95 -23.83
CA GLN A 94 10.65 -15.38 -23.14
C GLN A 94 10.46 -15.39 -21.62
N ILE A 95 9.32 -14.89 -21.13
CA ILE A 95 9.00 -14.83 -19.69
C ILE A 95 8.90 -16.23 -19.07
N SER A 96 8.34 -17.18 -19.83
CA SER A 96 8.14 -18.55 -19.38
C SER A 96 9.44 -19.36 -19.30
N ASN A 97 10.55 -18.85 -19.85
CA ASN A 97 11.85 -19.52 -19.74
C ASN A 97 12.19 -19.74 -18.24
N PRO A 98 12.49 -20.99 -17.82
CA PRO A 98 12.89 -21.30 -16.45
C PRO A 98 14.14 -20.53 -15.98
N ASP A 99 15.03 -20.15 -16.90
CA ASP A 99 16.33 -19.54 -16.60
C ASP A 99 16.27 -18.02 -16.41
N VAL A 100 15.12 -17.38 -16.63
CA VAL A 100 14.95 -15.93 -16.41
C VAL A 100 14.10 -15.65 -15.17
N ASN A 101 14.43 -14.60 -14.42
CA ASN A 101 13.66 -14.17 -13.27
C ASN A 101 12.41 -13.37 -13.68
N MET A 102 11.47 -13.99 -14.40
CA MET A 102 10.22 -13.37 -14.86
C MET A 102 9.06 -14.37 -14.72
N ASP A 103 7.84 -13.86 -14.55
CA ASP A 103 6.63 -14.68 -14.60
C ASP A 103 5.42 -13.85 -15.04
N VAL A 104 4.36 -14.53 -15.48
CA VAL A 104 3.06 -13.93 -15.77
C VAL A 104 2.10 -14.23 -14.63
N VAL A 105 1.55 -13.16 -14.06
CA VAL A 105 0.46 -13.22 -13.09
C VAL A 105 -0.80 -12.66 -13.72
N LYS A 106 -1.82 -13.52 -13.83
CA LYS A 106 -3.13 -13.13 -14.34
C LYS A 106 -3.97 -12.48 -13.23
N LEU A 107 -4.42 -11.26 -13.49
CA LEU A 107 -5.31 -10.48 -12.63
C LEU A 107 -6.75 -10.61 -13.16
N HIS A 108 -7.71 -10.80 -12.25
CA HIS A 108 -9.09 -11.12 -12.65
C HIS A 108 -10.17 -10.17 -12.11
N LYS A 109 -10.07 -9.77 -10.84
CA LYS A 109 -11.13 -9.00 -10.17
C LYS A 109 -10.51 -7.90 -9.34
N ALA A 110 -11.02 -6.69 -9.52
CA ALA A 110 -10.57 -5.53 -8.76
C ALA A 110 -10.88 -5.70 -7.26
N ALA A 111 -9.91 -5.36 -6.43
CA ALA A 111 -10.04 -5.31 -4.97
C ALA A 111 -10.99 -4.18 -4.54
N LYS A 112 -11.83 -4.44 -3.53
CA LYS A 112 -12.56 -3.38 -2.81
C LYS A 112 -11.64 -2.71 -1.80
N ILE A 113 -11.47 -1.41 -1.95
CA ILE A 113 -10.47 -0.61 -1.24
C ILE A 113 -11.15 0.25 -0.18
N ALA A 114 -10.65 0.18 1.05
CA ALA A 114 -10.97 1.11 2.12
C ALA A 114 -9.75 1.92 2.53
N VAL A 115 -9.95 3.21 2.78
CA VAL A 115 -8.94 4.09 3.38
C VAL A 115 -9.45 4.54 4.74
N TYR A 116 -8.67 4.24 5.77
CA TYR A 116 -8.95 4.67 7.14
C TYR A 116 -8.49 6.12 7.33
N SER A 117 -9.44 7.04 7.53
CA SER A 117 -9.15 8.48 7.60
C SER A 117 -10.14 9.24 8.51
N PRO A 118 -9.67 10.22 9.30
CA PRO A 118 -10.49 10.97 10.26
C PRO A 118 -11.31 12.10 9.60
N ILE A 119 -11.32 12.20 8.26
CA ILE A 119 -11.99 13.33 7.55
C ILE A 119 -13.47 13.52 7.93
N LYS A 120 -14.16 12.46 8.36
CA LYS A 120 -15.58 12.56 8.78
C LYS A 120 -15.76 13.31 10.11
N ILE A 121 -14.70 13.42 10.90
CA ILE A 121 -14.76 13.88 12.30
C ILE A 121 -13.85 15.09 12.57
N SER A 122 -13.04 15.49 11.59
CA SER A 122 -12.12 16.62 11.71
C SER A 122 -12.19 17.54 10.49
N PRO A 123 -12.21 18.86 10.69
CA PRO A 123 -12.15 19.83 9.59
C PRO A 123 -10.75 19.99 9.00
N ALA A 124 -9.71 19.35 9.57
CA ALA A 124 -8.36 19.46 9.07
C ALA A 124 -8.23 18.77 7.70
N GLU A 125 -7.42 19.37 6.82
CA GLU A 125 -7.23 18.91 5.43
C GLU A 125 -6.33 17.67 5.33
N PHE A 126 -6.69 16.57 6.01
CA PHE A 126 -5.92 15.33 6.03
C PHE A 126 -5.71 14.73 4.63
N GLU A 127 -6.72 14.83 3.76
CA GLU A 127 -6.65 14.33 2.37
C GLU A 127 -5.53 14.97 1.56
N ASN A 128 -5.23 16.24 1.81
CA ASN A 128 -4.21 16.99 1.07
C ASN A 128 -2.78 16.55 1.43
N THR A 129 -2.65 15.66 2.41
CA THR A 129 -1.36 15.11 2.86
C THR A 129 -1.28 13.60 2.71
N ASP A 130 -2.38 12.89 2.48
CA ASP A 130 -2.35 11.44 2.33
C ASP A 130 -1.93 11.04 0.90
N ALA A 131 -0.70 10.57 0.75
CA ALA A 131 -0.15 10.08 -0.52
C ALA A 131 -0.99 8.95 -1.15
N VAL A 132 -1.59 8.06 -0.36
CA VAL A 132 -2.40 6.98 -0.91
C VAL A 132 -3.72 7.52 -1.45
N LEU A 133 -4.41 8.40 -0.73
CA LEU A 133 -5.60 9.09 -1.26
C LEU A 133 -5.26 9.89 -2.51
N LEU A 134 -4.14 10.60 -2.50
CA LEU A 134 -3.66 11.39 -3.63
C LEU A 134 -3.45 10.51 -4.88
N VAL A 135 -2.75 9.39 -4.75
CA VAL A 135 -2.48 8.51 -5.90
C VAL A 135 -3.70 7.71 -6.34
N LEU A 136 -4.59 7.32 -5.43
CA LEU A 136 -5.86 6.69 -5.78
C LEU A 136 -6.73 7.64 -6.61
N LYS A 137 -6.86 8.91 -6.17
CA LYS A 137 -7.57 9.96 -6.92
C LYS A 137 -6.91 10.22 -8.27
N TYR A 138 -5.57 10.35 -8.30
CA TYR A 138 -4.83 10.56 -9.55
C TYR A 138 -5.00 9.39 -10.52
N ALA A 139 -4.93 8.15 -10.04
CA ALA A 139 -5.13 6.95 -10.84
C ALA A 139 -6.62 6.67 -11.17
N GLU A 140 -7.56 7.44 -10.61
CA GLU A 140 -9.01 7.24 -10.72
C GLU A 140 -9.48 5.87 -10.19
N ILE A 141 -8.82 5.38 -9.14
CA ILE A 141 -9.20 4.14 -8.47
C ILE A 141 -10.22 4.47 -7.37
N PRO A 142 -11.43 3.90 -7.41
CA PRO A 142 -12.45 4.13 -6.38
C PRO A 142 -12.06 3.49 -5.05
N PHE A 143 -12.42 4.16 -3.96
CA PHE A 143 -12.22 3.70 -2.59
C PHE A 143 -13.34 4.22 -1.69
N ASP A 144 -13.58 3.54 -0.58
CA ASP A 144 -14.43 4.04 0.49
C ASP A 144 -13.57 4.63 1.61
N VAL A 145 -14.02 5.74 2.18
CA VAL A 145 -13.42 6.29 3.40
C VAL A 145 -14.16 5.74 4.61
N ILE A 146 -13.42 5.07 5.50
CA ILE A 146 -13.92 4.52 6.77
C ILE A 146 -13.12 5.09 7.94
N TYR A 147 -13.66 5.02 9.15
CA TYR A 147 -12.97 5.39 10.37
C TYR A 147 -13.31 4.44 11.52
N ASP A 148 -13.10 4.88 12.76
CA ASP A 148 -13.33 4.10 13.97
C ASP A 148 -14.74 3.50 14.02
N GLU A 149 -15.76 4.28 13.72
CA GLU A 149 -17.15 3.83 13.83
C GLU A 149 -17.49 2.67 12.89
N GLU A 150 -17.10 2.76 11.61
CA GLU A 150 -17.38 1.72 10.64
C GLU A 150 -16.66 0.41 11.00
N ILE A 151 -15.42 0.53 11.50
CA ILE A 151 -14.66 -0.64 11.95
C ILE A 151 -15.32 -1.28 13.18
N LEU A 152 -15.71 -0.48 14.17
CA LEU A 152 -16.39 -0.96 15.38
C LEU A 152 -17.80 -1.53 15.10
N LYS A 153 -18.46 -1.07 14.03
CA LYS A 153 -19.73 -1.64 13.54
C LYS A 153 -19.54 -2.96 12.77
N GLY A 154 -18.30 -3.36 12.46
CA GLY A 154 -17.98 -4.61 11.78
C GLY A 154 -17.99 -4.53 10.25
N ASP A 155 -17.72 -3.36 9.66
CA ASP A 155 -17.78 -3.17 8.21
C ASP A 155 -16.54 -3.67 7.44
N LEU A 156 -15.43 -3.96 8.12
CA LEU A 156 -14.17 -4.39 7.48
C LEU A 156 -14.30 -5.59 6.51
N PRO A 157 -15.11 -6.64 6.77
CA PRO A 157 -15.26 -7.76 5.85
C PRO A 157 -15.85 -7.41 4.48
N LYS A 158 -16.34 -6.18 4.27
CA LYS A 158 -16.81 -5.69 2.96
C LYS A 158 -15.66 -5.41 1.99
N TYR A 159 -14.43 -5.31 2.49
CA TYR A 159 -13.25 -4.85 1.77
C TYR A 159 -12.22 -5.98 1.59
N ASP A 160 -11.39 -5.85 0.56
CA ASP A 160 -10.27 -6.75 0.32
C ASP A 160 -8.93 -6.13 0.78
N TRP A 161 -8.87 -4.80 0.79
CA TRP A 161 -7.66 -4.02 1.05
C TRP A 161 -7.95 -2.79 1.93
N LEU A 162 -7.11 -2.57 2.94
CA LEU A 162 -7.23 -1.47 3.91
C LEU A 162 -5.93 -0.64 3.97
N HIS A 163 -6.05 0.68 3.86
CA HIS A 163 -4.95 1.60 4.11
C HIS A 163 -5.03 2.32 5.46
N LEU A 164 -3.89 2.48 6.13
CA LEU A 164 -3.68 3.35 7.29
C LEU A 164 -2.61 4.42 6.98
N HIS A 165 -2.98 5.71 7.03
CA HIS A 165 -2.05 6.85 6.91
C HIS A 165 -2.31 7.86 8.02
N HIS A 166 -1.28 8.30 8.74
CA HIS A 166 -1.34 9.36 9.78
C HIS A 166 -2.08 9.07 11.07
N GLU A 167 -2.73 7.93 11.16
CA GLU A 167 -3.51 7.64 12.34
C GLU A 167 -2.66 7.15 13.51
N ASP A 168 -3.12 7.52 14.70
CA ASP A 168 -2.52 7.17 15.97
C ASP A 168 -3.41 6.18 16.70
N PHE A 169 -2.96 4.93 16.73
CA PHE A 169 -3.65 3.87 17.46
C PHE A 169 -3.33 3.86 18.96
N THR A 170 -2.38 4.68 19.44
CA THR A 170 -2.00 4.76 20.86
C THR A 170 -2.98 5.59 21.69
N GLY A 171 -3.77 6.46 21.05
CA GLY A 171 -4.65 7.41 21.74
C GLY A 171 -3.97 8.71 22.20
N GLN A 172 -2.73 8.97 21.77
CA GLN A 172 -1.95 10.18 22.08
C GLN A 172 -2.16 11.31 21.05
N PHE A 173 -3.26 11.24 20.29
CA PHE A 173 -3.69 12.22 19.29
C PHE A 173 -2.59 12.67 18.32
N GLY A 174 -1.75 11.72 17.88
CA GLY A 174 -0.72 11.97 16.89
C GLY A 174 0.55 12.63 17.45
N LYS A 175 0.66 12.87 18.78
CA LYS A 175 1.78 13.58 19.44
C LYS A 175 2.18 14.92 18.80
N ASN A 176 1.32 15.47 17.95
CA ASN A 176 1.51 16.74 17.28
C ASN A 176 0.38 17.68 17.65
N LEU A 177 0.53 18.31 18.82
CA LEU A 177 -0.43 19.27 19.35
C LEU A 177 -0.57 20.53 18.47
N ARG A 178 0.28 20.71 17.44
CA ARG A 178 0.09 21.77 16.43
C ARG A 178 -0.91 21.37 15.34
N ARG A 179 -1.20 20.07 15.18
CA ARG A 179 -2.14 19.53 14.19
C ARG A 179 -3.47 19.14 14.81
N THR A 180 -3.45 18.61 16.03
CA THR A 180 -4.67 18.18 16.73
C THR A 180 -5.30 19.35 17.46
N THR A 181 -6.53 19.69 17.11
CA THR A 181 -7.32 20.72 17.80
C THR A 181 -8.15 20.12 18.93
N GLN A 182 -8.63 20.97 19.85
CA GLN A 182 -9.56 20.53 20.90
C GLN A 182 -10.87 19.94 20.32
N ALA A 183 -11.28 20.38 19.13
CA ALA A 183 -12.44 19.82 18.45
C ALA A 183 -12.20 18.38 18.00
N ASP A 184 -10.99 18.07 17.53
CA ASP A 184 -10.60 16.71 17.11
C ASP A 184 -10.57 15.75 18.30
N ILE A 185 -10.02 16.20 19.44
CA ILE A 185 -10.00 15.44 20.70
C ILE A 185 -11.44 15.10 21.11
N LYS A 186 -12.30 16.12 21.20
CA LYS A 186 -13.71 15.94 21.58
C LYS A 186 -14.48 15.04 20.62
N ALA A 187 -14.18 15.10 19.33
CA ALA A 187 -14.82 14.24 18.33
C ALA A 187 -14.47 12.76 18.57
N GLN A 188 -13.20 12.45 18.85
CA GLN A 188 -12.76 11.09 19.18
C GLN A 188 -13.30 10.60 20.53
N GLU A 189 -13.29 11.44 21.56
CA GLU A 189 -13.91 11.15 22.87
C GLU A 189 -15.41 10.84 22.72
N ALA A 190 -16.12 11.60 21.86
CA ALA A 190 -17.53 11.37 21.61
C ALA A 190 -17.78 10.02 20.91
N ILE A 191 -16.89 9.57 20.02
CA ILE A 191 -16.98 8.23 19.43
C ILE A 191 -16.73 7.16 20.49
N ALA A 192 -15.65 7.31 21.27
CA ALA A 192 -15.31 6.37 22.35
C ALA A 192 -16.50 6.18 23.30
N SER A 193 -17.10 7.29 23.74
CA SER A 193 -18.30 7.29 24.60
C SER A 193 -19.50 6.61 23.94
N ARG A 194 -19.78 6.87 22.65
CA ARG A 194 -20.90 6.23 21.92
C ARG A 194 -20.78 4.71 21.85
N PHE A 195 -19.56 4.19 21.80
CA PHE A 195 -19.29 2.75 21.75
C PHE A 195 -18.96 2.14 23.13
N GLY A 196 -19.14 2.91 24.21
CA GLY A 196 -19.00 2.43 25.58
C GLY A 196 -17.56 2.33 26.10
N PHE A 197 -16.59 2.95 25.42
CA PHE A 197 -15.22 3.07 25.90
C PHE A 197 -15.06 4.27 26.82
N THR A 198 -14.29 4.09 27.89
CA THR A 198 -13.98 5.18 28.83
C THR A 198 -12.86 6.08 28.29
N LYS A 199 -11.94 5.52 27.49
CA LYS A 199 -10.78 6.23 26.92
C LYS A 199 -10.69 6.04 25.41
N VAL A 200 -10.12 7.03 24.72
CA VAL A 200 -9.81 6.95 23.29
C VAL A 200 -8.77 5.86 23.01
N SER A 201 -7.77 5.70 23.88
CA SER A 201 -6.75 4.63 23.78
C SER A 201 -7.39 3.22 23.78
N GLN A 202 -8.40 2.99 24.62
CA GLN A 202 -9.15 1.73 24.65
C GLN A 202 -9.95 1.50 23.35
N MET A 203 -10.60 2.54 22.83
CA MET A 203 -11.30 2.48 21.55
C MET A 203 -10.32 2.17 20.40
N LYS A 204 -9.19 2.89 20.33
CA LYS A 204 -8.17 2.69 19.29
C LYS A 204 -7.55 1.29 19.35
N LEU A 205 -7.32 0.74 20.55
CA LEU A 205 -6.91 -0.66 20.72
C LEU A 205 -7.96 -1.64 20.18
N ALA A 206 -9.25 -1.40 20.43
CA ALA A 206 -10.33 -2.24 19.88
C ALA A 206 -10.35 -2.18 18.34
N VAL A 207 -10.20 -0.99 17.76
CA VAL A 207 -10.07 -0.81 16.30
C VAL A 207 -8.84 -1.55 15.76
N ALA A 208 -7.68 -1.42 16.42
CA ALA A 208 -6.45 -2.12 16.03
C ALA A 208 -6.62 -3.64 16.03
N LYS A 209 -7.31 -4.18 17.04
CA LYS A 209 -7.65 -5.62 17.10
C LYS A 209 -8.58 -6.04 15.96
N SER A 210 -9.62 -5.28 15.66
CA SER A 210 -10.50 -5.57 14.51
C SER A 210 -9.75 -5.57 13.17
N ILE A 211 -8.78 -4.66 13.00
CA ILE A 211 -7.92 -4.63 11.81
C ILE A 211 -6.99 -5.86 11.77
N LYS A 212 -6.42 -6.25 12.92
CA LYS A 212 -5.61 -7.47 13.04
C LYS A 212 -6.42 -8.71 12.66
N GLU A 213 -7.68 -8.80 13.10
CA GLU A 213 -8.61 -9.86 12.72
C GLU A 213 -8.96 -9.84 11.23
N PHE A 214 -9.20 -8.66 10.65
CA PHE A 214 -9.39 -8.50 9.20
C PHE A 214 -8.20 -9.05 8.40
N CYS A 215 -6.98 -8.69 8.79
CA CYS A 215 -5.77 -9.22 8.17
C CYS A 215 -5.68 -10.75 8.39
N ALA A 216 -5.86 -11.24 9.62
CA ALA A 216 -5.83 -12.67 9.91
C ALA A 216 -6.87 -13.47 9.09
N GLY A 217 -8.02 -12.86 8.79
CA GLY A 217 -9.11 -13.42 8.01
C GLY A 217 -8.86 -13.53 6.51
N GLY A 218 -7.82 -12.89 5.98
CA GLY A 218 -7.51 -12.89 4.54
C GLY A 218 -7.44 -11.50 3.90
N GLY A 219 -7.72 -10.43 4.65
CA GLY A 219 -7.58 -9.06 4.17
C GLY A 219 -6.12 -8.66 3.95
N PHE A 220 -5.92 -7.64 3.11
CA PHE A 220 -4.61 -7.02 2.92
C PHE A 220 -4.53 -5.67 3.64
N LEU A 221 -3.53 -5.50 4.50
CA LEU A 221 -3.27 -4.25 5.22
C LEU A 221 -2.05 -3.52 4.65
N PHE A 222 -2.23 -2.26 4.28
CA PHE A 222 -1.12 -1.37 3.90
C PHE A 222 -1.04 -0.19 4.87
N ALA A 223 0.04 -0.08 5.64
CA ALA A 223 0.24 1.03 6.57
C ALA A 223 1.45 1.88 6.20
N MET A 224 1.29 3.20 6.31
CA MET A 224 2.35 4.19 6.06
C MET A 224 2.46 5.20 7.20
N CYS A 225 3.62 5.85 7.28
CA CYS A 225 3.89 6.89 8.28
C CYS A 225 3.60 6.35 9.71
N SER A 226 2.99 7.16 10.57
CA SER A 226 2.64 6.78 11.96
C SER A 226 1.69 5.59 12.05
N GLY A 227 0.91 5.29 11.00
CA GLY A 227 0.01 4.14 11.00
C GLY A 227 0.74 2.81 11.11
N ALA A 228 1.97 2.71 10.61
CA ALA A 228 2.77 1.48 10.73
C ALA A 228 3.32 1.28 12.15
N GLU A 229 3.84 2.34 12.77
CA GLU A 229 4.44 2.30 14.10
C GLU A 229 3.40 2.20 15.22
N THR A 230 2.41 3.10 15.22
CA THR A 230 1.44 3.21 16.31
C THR A 230 0.51 2.01 16.40
N PHE A 231 0.27 1.33 15.28
CA PHE A 231 -0.54 0.12 15.22
C PHE A 231 0.08 -1.02 16.03
N ASP A 232 1.38 -1.28 15.83
CA ASP A 232 2.11 -2.29 16.61
C ASP A 232 2.27 -1.86 18.07
N ILE A 233 2.48 -0.57 18.35
CA ILE A 233 2.53 -0.06 19.73
C ILE A 233 1.21 -0.33 20.46
N ALA A 234 0.07 -0.01 19.85
CA ALA A 234 -1.25 -0.24 20.45
C ALA A 234 -1.47 -1.71 20.78
N LEU A 235 -1.12 -2.61 19.85
CA LEU A 235 -1.25 -4.06 20.07
C LEU A 235 -0.33 -4.57 21.18
N ALA A 236 0.91 -4.10 21.26
CA ALA A 236 1.85 -4.48 22.32
C ALA A 236 1.44 -3.94 23.69
N ALA A 237 0.83 -2.76 23.74
CA ALA A 237 0.37 -2.09 24.96
C ALA A 237 -1.03 -2.52 25.42
N GLU A 238 -1.56 -3.65 24.93
CA GLU A 238 -2.88 -4.13 25.35
C GLU A 238 -2.95 -4.32 26.87
N GLY A 239 -3.80 -3.54 27.53
CA GLY A 239 -3.99 -3.57 28.98
C GLY A 239 -2.96 -2.78 29.78
N VAL A 240 -2.12 -1.99 29.11
CA VAL A 240 -1.07 -1.16 29.71
C VAL A 240 -1.34 0.30 29.36
N ASP A 241 -1.28 1.20 30.34
CA ASP A 241 -1.41 2.62 30.05
C ASP A 241 -0.09 3.22 29.57
N ILE A 242 -0.14 3.80 28.36
CA ILE A 242 1.00 4.43 27.68
C ILE A 242 0.72 5.90 27.33
N VAL A 243 -0.45 6.41 27.70
CA VAL A 243 -0.88 7.79 27.45
C VAL A 243 -0.54 8.62 28.70
N ASP A 244 -0.04 9.85 28.52
CA ASP A 244 0.14 10.74 29.67
C ASP A 244 -1.20 11.23 30.24
N ASN A 245 -1.13 12.04 31.29
CA ASN A 245 -2.25 12.78 31.91
C ASN A 245 -3.26 13.45 30.95
N MET A 246 -2.98 13.53 29.65
CA MET A 246 -3.92 13.89 28.58
C MET A 246 -5.29 13.20 28.66
N ASP A 247 -5.37 11.93 29.08
CA ASP A 247 -6.65 11.19 29.17
C ASP A 247 -7.22 11.07 30.59
N GLY A 248 -6.62 11.79 31.55
CA GLY A 248 -7.12 11.96 32.91
C GLY A 248 -6.49 11.05 33.97
N ASP A 249 -5.61 10.12 33.59
CA ASP A 249 -4.71 9.41 34.49
C ASP A 249 -3.29 9.32 33.91
N GLY A 250 -2.35 8.71 34.64
CA GLY A 250 -0.95 8.70 34.25
C GLY A 250 -0.49 7.37 33.63
N ILE A 251 0.57 7.46 32.83
CA ILE A 251 1.32 6.32 32.28
C ILE A 251 1.63 5.30 33.39
N ASP A 252 1.46 4.02 33.08
CA ASP A 252 1.89 2.93 33.96
C ASP A 252 3.42 3.01 34.15
N PRO A 253 3.95 3.15 35.38
CA PRO A 253 5.40 3.28 35.61
C PRO A 253 6.23 2.11 35.06
N ASP A 254 5.61 0.94 34.90
CA ASP A 254 6.23 -0.27 34.37
C ASP A 254 5.86 -0.53 32.89
N ALA A 255 5.22 0.43 32.20
CA ALA A 255 4.64 0.26 30.86
C ALA A 255 5.58 -0.42 29.86
N GLN A 256 6.83 0.03 29.80
CA GLN A 256 7.86 -0.50 28.91
C GLN A 256 8.11 -2.00 29.13
N SER A 257 8.09 -2.46 30.38
CA SER A 257 8.36 -3.86 30.75
C SER A 257 7.15 -4.78 30.56
N LYS A 258 5.95 -4.20 30.44
CA LYS A 258 4.68 -4.91 30.27
C LYS A 258 4.26 -5.10 28.81
N LEU A 259 5.01 -4.53 27.86
CA LEU A 259 4.71 -4.68 26.44
C LEU A 259 4.81 -6.13 25.98
N ASP A 260 3.80 -6.60 25.25
CA ASP A 260 3.77 -7.93 24.65
C ASP A 260 4.03 -7.86 23.14
N PHE A 261 5.28 -8.09 22.76
CA PHE A 261 5.70 -8.06 21.37
C PHE A 261 5.16 -9.24 20.54
N GLU A 262 4.63 -10.32 21.13
CA GLU A 262 4.00 -11.41 20.35
C GLU A 262 2.72 -10.93 19.66
N LYS A 263 2.12 -9.85 20.15
CA LYS A 263 0.88 -9.29 19.60
C LYS A 263 1.09 -8.42 18.35
N THR A 264 2.32 -7.96 18.09
CA THR A 264 2.63 -7.04 16.98
C THR A 264 2.78 -7.75 15.63
N PHE A 265 2.69 -7.01 14.54
CA PHE A 265 3.01 -7.52 13.20
C PHE A 265 4.51 -7.57 12.95
N ALA A 266 5.17 -6.42 13.06
CA ALA A 266 6.46 -6.18 12.47
C ALA A 266 7.58 -5.99 13.50
N PHE A 267 7.28 -5.33 14.62
CA PHE A 267 8.29 -4.82 15.52
C PHE A 267 8.35 -5.56 16.87
N GLN A 268 9.54 -5.67 17.44
CA GLN A 268 9.83 -6.30 18.72
C GLN A 268 10.90 -5.50 19.47
N ASN A 269 10.92 -5.57 20.80
CA ASN A 269 11.94 -4.97 21.66
C ASN A 269 12.13 -3.45 21.46
N PHE A 270 11.11 -2.77 20.93
CA PHE A 270 11.15 -1.32 20.79
C PHE A 270 10.93 -0.63 22.15
N LYS A 271 11.47 0.57 22.25
CA LYS A 271 11.31 1.45 23.42
C LYS A 271 10.32 2.55 23.13
N LEU A 272 9.33 2.69 24.00
CA LEU A 272 8.38 3.80 23.95
C LEU A 272 9.10 5.11 24.24
N GLN A 273 8.74 6.15 23.49
CA GLN A 273 9.12 7.52 23.79
C GLN A 273 8.05 8.09 24.74
N LEU A 274 8.30 8.02 26.04
CA LEU A 274 7.35 8.47 27.08
C LEU A 274 7.61 9.92 27.55
N ASP A 275 8.81 10.46 27.31
CA ASP A 275 9.17 11.81 27.74
C ASP A 275 8.68 12.89 26.76
N GLU A 276 8.18 14.02 27.30
CA GLU A 276 7.62 15.16 26.56
C GLU A 276 8.60 15.92 25.65
N TYR A 277 9.91 15.75 25.82
CA TYR A 277 10.87 16.79 25.42
C TYR A 277 11.46 16.69 24.00
N ASP A 278 11.27 15.60 23.23
CA ASP A 278 12.02 15.40 21.98
C ASP A 278 11.19 14.98 20.75
N GLY A 279 10.00 15.58 20.60
CA GLY A 279 9.30 15.66 19.30
C GLY A 279 8.10 14.72 19.09
N MET A 280 7.71 14.53 17.82
CA MET A 280 6.50 13.79 17.41
C MET A 280 6.68 12.25 17.40
N ASN A 281 7.63 11.70 18.14
CA ASN A 281 7.97 10.27 18.10
C ASN A 281 7.15 9.45 19.08
N PHE A 282 6.81 8.22 18.69
CA PHE A 282 6.14 7.27 19.58
C PHE A 282 7.10 6.26 20.18
N SER A 283 8.15 5.87 19.45
CA SER A 283 9.13 4.88 19.88
C SER A 283 10.44 4.98 19.09
N ASP A 284 11.41 4.14 19.44
CA ASP A 284 12.61 3.88 18.62
C ASP A 284 12.35 3.01 17.38
N ILE A 285 11.08 2.70 17.06
CA ILE A 285 10.68 2.16 15.75
C ILE A 285 11.12 3.09 14.64
N ASN A 286 10.88 4.38 14.83
CA ASN A 286 11.31 5.39 13.88
C ASN A 286 12.83 5.64 14.00
N SER A 287 13.63 5.06 13.09
CA SER A 287 15.10 5.17 13.11
C SER A 287 15.61 6.60 12.90
N SER A 288 14.77 7.49 12.36
CA SER A 288 15.12 8.89 12.20
C SER A 288 15.01 9.70 13.51
N SER A 289 14.53 9.08 14.60
CA SER A 289 14.20 9.71 15.89
C SER A 289 13.44 11.03 15.72
N GLY A 290 12.60 11.15 14.67
CA GLY A 290 11.89 12.39 14.38
C GLY A 290 12.83 13.60 14.30
N ARG A 291 14.09 13.44 13.90
CA ARG A 291 15.01 14.57 13.71
C ARG A 291 14.60 15.28 12.42
N TYR A 292 13.55 16.10 12.55
CA TYR A 292 12.95 16.97 11.54
C TYR A 292 13.92 18.03 10.96
N ARG A 293 15.19 18.06 11.39
CA ARG A 293 16.10 19.18 11.14
C ARG A 293 16.39 19.44 9.66
N ASN A 294 16.26 18.44 8.79
CA ASN A 294 16.52 18.58 7.34
C ASN A 294 15.32 18.08 6.51
N TRP A 295 14.11 18.57 6.80
CA TRP A 295 12.94 18.33 5.95
C TRP A 295 13.18 18.88 4.53
N GLY A 296 13.49 17.99 3.58
CA GLY A 296 13.51 18.32 2.15
C GLY A 296 14.87 18.33 1.46
N GLU A 297 15.97 18.00 2.15
CA GLU A 297 17.34 18.00 1.57
C GLU A 297 18.04 16.63 1.67
N SER A 298 17.26 15.55 1.73
CA SER A 298 17.83 14.20 1.71
C SER A 298 18.01 13.74 0.27
N ASP A 299 19.25 13.78 -0.23
CA ASP A 299 19.70 13.02 -1.41
C ASP A 299 19.92 11.53 -1.08
N ALA A 300 19.41 11.04 0.05
CA ALA A 300 19.50 9.63 0.42
C ALA A 300 18.51 8.81 -0.41
N TYR A 301 18.90 7.57 -0.66
CA TYR A 301 18.10 6.57 -1.38
C TYR A 301 18.04 5.29 -0.56
N PHE A 302 16.94 4.56 -0.72
CA PHE A 302 16.86 3.16 -0.32
C PHE A 302 16.75 2.28 -1.57
N SER A 303 17.35 1.09 -1.49
CA SER A 303 17.31 0.10 -2.56
C SER A 303 16.19 -0.91 -2.32
N LEU A 304 15.48 -1.27 -3.38
CA LEU A 304 14.60 -2.42 -3.42
C LEU A 304 15.39 -3.71 -3.61
N PHE A 305 15.01 -4.76 -2.88
CA PHE A 305 15.52 -6.10 -3.14
C PHE A 305 14.91 -6.68 -4.42
N ASP A 306 15.69 -7.46 -5.16
CA ASP A 306 15.18 -8.25 -6.29
C ASP A 306 14.64 -9.59 -5.77
N PHE A 307 13.41 -9.93 -6.15
CA PHE A 307 12.72 -11.14 -5.72
C PHE A 307 12.43 -12.04 -6.90
N SER A 308 12.38 -13.35 -6.64
CA SER A 308 12.06 -14.28 -7.70
C SER A 308 10.59 -14.15 -8.12
N ALA A 309 10.32 -13.72 -9.36
CA ALA A 309 8.97 -13.69 -9.91
C ALA A 309 8.32 -15.09 -9.98
N LYS A 310 9.11 -16.17 -9.91
CA LYS A 310 8.63 -17.57 -9.95
C LYS A 310 8.43 -18.15 -8.56
N TRP A 311 9.35 -17.89 -7.63
CA TRP A 311 9.37 -18.52 -6.31
C TRP A 311 8.81 -17.62 -5.20
N ASP A 312 9.08 -16.31 -5.31
CA ASP A 312 8.71 -15.26 -4.36
C ASP A 312 7.74 -14.28 -5.02
N VAL A 313 6.68 -14.83 -5.66
CA VAL A 313 5.75 -14.10 -6.51
C VAL A 313 5.19 -12.84 -5.82
N ILE A 314 4.86 -12.95 -4.53
CA ILE A 314 4.23 -11.86 -3.77
C ILE A 314 5.18 -10.68 -3.59
N PRO A 315 6.35 -10.83 -2.92
CA PRO A 315 7.27 -9.71 -2.83
C PRO A 315 7.76 -9.24 -4.21
N ALA A 316 7.87 -10.12 -5.22
CA ALA A 316 8.17 -9.71 -6.60
C ALA A 316 7.10 -8.78 -7.18
N MET A 317 5.80 -9.03 -6.95
CA MET A 317 4.72 -8.11 -7.33
C MET A 317 4.82 -6.78 -6.60
N LEU A 318 5.09 -6.82 -5.29
CA LEU A 318 5.12 -5.63 -4.43
C LEU A 318 6.26 -4.67 -4.76
N VAL A 319 7.39 -5.18 -5.29
CA VAL A 319 8.55 -4.35 -5.66
C VAL A 319 8.63 -3.99 -7.15
N GLN A 320 7.65 -4.34 -7.99
CA GLN A 320 7.68 -4.01 -9.42
C GLN A 320 7.89 -2.51 -9.63
N ASN A 321 8.96 -2.16 -10.35
CA ASN A 321 9.30 -0.77 -10.58
C ASN A 321 10.23 -0.61 -11.80
N HIS A 322 10.30 0.61 -12.33
CA HIS A 322 11.26 1.01 -13.36
C HIS A 322 12.61 1.47 -12.79
N GLU A 323 12.67 1.63 -11.47
CA GLU A 323 13.86 2.01 -10.71
C GLU A 323 13.97 1.16 -9.44
N ASN A 324 15.20 0.76 -9.09
CA ASN A 324 15.49 0.01 -7.89
C ASN A 324 16.01 0.88 -6.74
N LEU A 325 16.45 2.11 -7.04
CA LEU A 325 16.85 3.12 -6.05
C LEU A 325 15.76 4.16 -5.95
N ILE A 326 15.15 4.26 -4.77
CA ILE A 326 14.04 5.16 -4.51
C ILE A 326 14.54 6.25 -3.57
N ARG A 327 14.29 7.50 -3.93
CA ARG A 327 14.64 8.64 -3.08
C ARG A 327 13.92 8.50 -1.75
N GLU A 328 14.66 8.68 -0.67
CA GLU A 328 14.09 8.65 0.67
C GLU A 328 13.17 9.85 0.88
N PHE A 329 12.03 9.60 1.53
CA PHE A 329 11.06 10.62 1.89
C PHE A 329 10.72 10.53 3.37
N MET A 330 10.35 11.67 3.94
CA MET A 330 10.20 11.86 5.38
C MET A 330 8.74 11.77 5.78
N GLY A 331 8.49 11.34 7.00
CA GLY A 331 7.17 11.30 7.62
C GLY A 331 7.26 11.51 9.13
N GLN A 332 6.16 11.27 9.84
CA GLN A 332 6.22 11.15 11.30
C GLN A 332 7.02 9.91 11.68
N THR A 333 6.63 8.75 11.17
CA THR A 333 7.49 7.57 11.08
C THR A 333 8.12 7.54 9.70
N THR A 334 9.40 7.86 9.63
CA THR A 334 10.14 7.98 8.36
C THR A 334 10.67 6.62 7.92
N ALA A 335 11.28 5.89 8.83
CA ALA A 335 12.04 4.69 8.53
C ALA A 335 12.08 3.78 9.76
N PHE A 336 12.33 2.49 9.53
CA PHE A 336 12.29 1.47 10.58
C PHE A 336 13.70 1.12 11.05
N THR A 337 13.90 1.10 12.36
CA THR A 337 15.16 0.65 12.97
C THR A 337 15.37 -0.84 12.67
N LYS A 338 16.53 -1.22 12.13
CA LYS A 338 16.75 -2.60 11.67
C LYS A 338 16.69 -3.65 12.79
N SER A 339 17.23 -3.31 13.97
CA SER A 339 17.40 -4.25 15.08
C SER A 339 16.10 -4.67 15.79
N ILE A 340 15.01 -3.95 15.54
CA ILE A 340 13.71 -4.18 16.19
C ILE A 340 12.72 -4.86 15.25
N ILE A 341 13.07 -5.10 13.98
CA ILE A 341 12.21 -5.83 13.06
C ILE A 341 12.25 -7.30 13.45
N LYS A 342 11.08 -7.94 13.51
CA LYS A 342 10.96 -9.37 13.84
C LYS A 342 11.69 -10.22 12.78
N PRO A 343 12.35 -11.32 13.17
CA PRO A 343 13.11 -12.14 12.22
C PRO A 343 12.27 -12.75 11.08
N GLY A 344 10.96 -12.94 11.29
CA GLY A 344 10.05 -13.47 10.28
C GLY A 344 9.51 -12.43 9.29
N VAL A 345 9.85 -11.15 9.46
CA VAL A 345 9.40 -10.07 8.59
C VAL A 345 10.34 -9.93 7.41
N LEU A 346 9.78 -9.88 6.21
CA LEU A 346 10.55 -9.73 4.99
C LEU A 346 10.84 -8.25 4.73
N VAL A 347 12.11 -7.89 4.65
CA VAL A 347 12.54 -6.56 4.22
C VAL A 347 12.59 -6.53 2.70
N MET A 348 11.81 -5.64 2.07
CA MET A 348 11.73 -5.46 0.62
C MET A 348 12.44 -4.19 0.14
N GLY A 349 12.63 -3.20 1.01
CA GLY A 349 13.37 -1.98 0.70
C GLY A 349 14.19 -1.50 1.90
N THR A 350 15.46 -1.18 1.69
CA THR A 350 16.41 -0.87 2.75
C THR A 350 17.44 0.17 2.33
N SER A 351 17.93 0.97 3.27
CA SER A 351 19.11 1.82 3.12
C SER A 351 20.24 1.34 4.04
N SER A 352 21.37 2.05 4.02
CA SER A 352 22.51 1.70 4.88
C SER A 352 22.19 1.81 6.37
N SER A 353 21.29 2.72 6.75
CA SER A 353 20.98 3.04 8.14
C SER A 353 19.65 2.45 8.64
N SER A 354 18.71 2.14 7.74
CA SER A 354 17.33 1.82 8.13
C SER A 354 16.60 0.97 7.09
N ASP A 355 15.50 0.34 7.50
CA ASP A 355 14.60 -0.33 6.57
C ASP A 355 13.42 0.58 6.23
N ARG A 356 12.90 0.47 5.00
CA ARG A 356 11.91 1.40 4.45
C ARG A 356 10.63 0.71 4.04
N TYR A 357 10.71 -0.50 3.49
CA TYR A 357 9.54 -1.22 3.00
C TYR A 357 9.61 -2.68 3.43
N ILE A 358 8.62 -3.14 4.17
CA ILE A 358 8.60 -4.47 4.80
C ILE A 358 7.25 -5.15 4.60
N TYR A 359 7.26 -6.49 4.63
CA TYR A 359 6.13 -7.35 4.34
C TYR A 359 6.05 -8.51 5.33
N GLY A 360 4.83 -8.97 5.60
CA GLY A 360 4.60 -10.23 6.29
C GLY A 360 3.21 -10.81 6.04
N GLU A 361 3.00 -11.99 6.61
CA GLU A 361 1.71 -12.68 6.59
C GLU A 361 1.17 -12.79 8.03
N LEU A 362 -0.15 -12.72 8.17
CA LEU A 362 -0.83 -13.08 9.42
C LEU A 362 -2.07 -13.91 9.07
N GLY A 363 -2.16 -15.11 9.64
CA GLY A 363 -3.27 -16.01 9.37
C GLY A 363 -3.39 -16.31 7.88
N ARG A 364 -4.48 -15.89 7.26
CA ARG A 364 -4.73 -16.05 5.82
C ARG A 364 -4.44 -14.81 4.98
N GLY A 365 -4.24 -13.66 5.63
CA GLY A 365 -3.99 -12.40 4.95
C GLY A 365 -2.57 -11.92 5.15
N GLN A 366 -2.35 -10.69 4.73
CA GLN A 366 -1.01 -10.16 4.45
C GLN A 366 -0.96 -8.68 4.73
N TRP A 367 0.25 -8.19 4.99
CA TRP A 367 0.44 -6.79 5.31
C TRP A 367 1.76 -6.25 4.78
N THR A 368 1.78 -4.95 4.55
CA THR A 368 2.97 -4.19 4.16
C THR A 368 3.05 -2.88 4.93
N PHE A 369 4.22 -2.60 5.49
CA PHE A 369 4.53 -1.32 6.12
C PHE A 369 5.55 -0.57 5.27
N TYR A 370 5.25 0.68 4.95
CA TYR A 370 6.09 1.54 4.11
C TYR A 370 6.37 2.87 4.80
N GLY A 371 7.62 3.07 5.19
CA GLY A 371 8.07 4.24 5.94
C GLY A 371 8.05 5.51 5.10
N GLY A 372 7.75 6.64 5.75
CA GLY A 372 7.63 7.95 5.12
C GLY A 372 6.18 8.33 4.82
N HIS A 373 6.01 9.55 4.30
CA HIS A 373 4.71 10.17 4.09
C HIS A 373 4.32 10.32 2.62
N ASP A 374 5.12 11.08 1.86
CA ASP A 374 4.83 11.45 0.47
C ASP A 374 6.13 11.29 -0.34
N PRO A 375 6.19 10.34 -1.29
CA PRO A 375 7.36 10.09 -2.12
C PRO A 375 7.89 11.31 -2.88
N GLU A 376 7.01 12.21 -3.32
CA GLU A 376 7.38 13.41 -4.09
C GLU A 376 7.14 14.72 -3.34
N GLY A 377 6.67 14.60 -2.10
CA GLY A 377 6.48 15.72 -1.19
C GLY A 377 7.78 16.47 -0.97
N ARG A 378 7.71 17.79 -1.10
CA ARG A 378 8.82 18.68 -0.73
C ARG A 378 8.68 19.08 0.73
N GLY A 379 9.80 19.08 1.45
CA GLY A 379 9.84 19.59 2.81
C GLY A 379 9.68 21.13 2.86
N GLY A 380 9.31 21.67 4.02
CA GLY A 380 9.12 23.11 4.22
C GLY A 380 8.00 23.46 5.21
N SER A 381 8.00 24.70 5.72
CA SER A 381 7.05 25.20 6.73
C SER A 381 5.60 25.32 6.24
N HIS A 382 5.38 25.32 4.93
CA HIS A 382 4.07 25.22 4.28
C HIS A 382 4.15 24.08 3.27
N ARG A 383 3.63 22.90 3.64
CA ARG A 383 3.49 21.79 2.70
C ARG A 383 2.44 22.17 1.67
N MET A 384 2.87 22.41 0.44
CA MET A 384 1.95 22.42 -0.70
C MET A 384 1.60 20.96 -1.00
N PRO A 385 0.33 20.65 -1.31
CA PRO A 385 -0.05 19.32 -1.78
C PRO A 385 0.78 18.94 -3.01
N THR A 386 1.22 17.69 -3.09
CA THR A 386 1.95 17.18 -4.25
C THR A 386 1.04 17.14 -5.47
N ASP A 387 1.50 17.74 -6.57
CA ASP A 387 0.83 17.62 -7.87
C ASP A 387 1.44 16.44 -8.65
N LEU A 388 0.71 15.31 -8.69
CA LEU A 388 1.14 14.11 -9.41
C LEU A 388 1.19 14.30 -10.94
N ASN A 389 0.63 15.37 -11.51
CA ASN A 389 0.85 15.70 -12.92
C ASN A 389 2.31 16.03 -13.22
N LEU A 390 3.07 16.49 -12.21
CA LEU A 390 4.51 16.74 -12.32
C LEU A 390 5.35 15.47 -12.10
N TYR A 391 4.74 14.40 -11.57
CA TYR A 391 5.41 13.14 -11.24
C TYR A 391 4.62 11.90 -11.70
N PRO A 392 4.18 11.84 -12.98
CA PRO A 392 3.31 10.76 -13.48
C PRO A 392 3.97 9.36 -13.45
N ASN A 393 5.29 9.34 -13.26
CA ASN A 393 6.13 8.15 -13.24
C ASN A 393 6.85 7.98 -11.89
N SER A 394 6.36 8.57 -10.79
CA SER A 394 7.06 8.48 -9.49
C SER A 394 7.25 7.02 -9.04
N PRO A 395 8.50 6.56 -8.81
CA PRO A 395 8.75 5.19 -8.42
C PRO A 395 8.26 4.89 -7.00
N GLY A 396 8.27 5.86 -6.08
CA GLY A 396 7.74 5.64 -4.72
C GLY A 396 6.21 5.51 -4.68
N TYR A 397 5.49 6.26 -5.51
CA TYR A 397 4.04 6.10 -5.66
C TYR A 397 3.65 4.80 -6.38
N ARG A 398 4.48 4.30 -7.29
CA ARG A 398 4.25 2.97 -7.90
C ARG A 398 4.27 1.85 -6.88
N LEU A 399 5.13 1.92 -5.85
CA LEU A 399 5.15 0.92 -4.78
C LEU A 399 3.81 0.88 -4.04
N ILE A 400 3.19 2.04 -3.77
CA ILE A 400 1.83 2.10 -3.21
C ILE A 400 0.85 1.35 -4.13
N LEU A 401 0.86 1.66 -5.43
CA LEU A 401 -0.07 1.06 -6.40
C LEU A 401 0.13 -0.44 -6.62
N ASN A 402 1.35 -0.97 -6.44
CA ASN A 402 1.60 -2.42 -6.48
C ASN A 402 0.75 -3.16 -5.43
N ASN A 403 0.56 -2.58 -4.25
CA ASN A 403 -0.22 -3.18 -3.16
C ASN A 403 -1.72 -3.29 -3.51
N ILE A 404 -2.23 -2.43 -4.41
CA ILE A 404 -3.65 -2.39 -4.76
C ILE A 404 -4.03 -3.48 -5.76
N LEU A 405 -3.15 -3.81 -6.71
CA LEU A 405 -3.42 -4.86 -7.69
C LEU A 405 -3.18 -6.26 -7.10
N PHE A 406 -2.41 -6.36 -6.02
CA PHE A 406 -2.05 -7.63 -5.40
C PHE A 406 -3.25 -8.55 -5.08
N PRO A 407 -4.34 -8.09 -4.41
CA PRO A 407 -5.48 -8.96 -4.10
C PRO A 407 -6.21 -9.49 -5.34
N SER A 408 -5.96 -8.90 -6.52
CA SER A 408 -6.57 -9.29 -7.79
C SER A 408 -5.87 -10.50 -8.44
N ALA A 409 -4.69 -10.91 -7.94
CA ALA A 409 -3.92 -12.03 -8.45
C ALA A 409 -4.44 -13.38 -7.95
N ARG A 410 -4.61 -14.34 -8.86
CA ARG A 410 -4.86 -15.74 -8.46
C ARG A 410 -3.60 -16.38 -7.91
N LYS A 411 -3.69 -17.02 -6.74
CA LYS A 411 -2.68 -17.99 -6.32
C LYS A 411 -2.66 -19.15 -7.35
N LYS A 412 -1.57 -19.32 -8.09
CA LYS A 412 -1.33 -20.56 -8.87
C LYS A 412 -1.43 -21.72 -7.87
N LYS A 413 -2.37 -22.65 -8.06
CA LYS A 413 -2.41 -23.88 -7.27
C LYS A 413 -1.07 -24.59 -7.51
N ARG A 414 -0.24 -24.73 -6.47
CA ARG A 414 0.98 -25.54 -6.55
C ARG A 414 0.54 -26.94 -7.01
N LYS A 415 1.09 -27.42 -8.14
CA LYS A 415 0.97 -28.82 -8.49
C LYS A 415 1.79 -29.60 -7.45
N THR A 416 1.10 -30.32 -6.58
CA THR A 416 1.68 -31.36 -5.72
C THR A 416 1.91 -32.61 -6.55
#